data_AF-A0A3C1BUY4-F1
#
_entry.id   AF-A0A3C1BUY4-F1
#
_cell.length_a   1.000
_cell.length_b   1.000
_cell.length_c   1.000
_cell.angle_alpha   90.00
_cell.angle_beta   90.00
_cell.angle_gamma   90.00
#
_symmetry.space_group_name_H-M   'P 1'
#
loop_
_entity.id
_entity.type
_entity.pdbx_description
1 polymer ?
#
loop_
_entity_poly.entity_id
_entity_poly.type
_entity_poly.pdbx_seq_one_letter_code
_entity_poly.pdbx_strand_id
1 'polypeptide(L)'
;DILTAADRDKFEYIVADSVQTIASEELSSAPGTVGQVKHVTYRMVEAAKQKGITTLIVGQVTKDGYIAGPKVLEHLVDTVLYFEGDYSRGIRILRSV
;
A
#
# COMPACT_ATOMS: atom_id res chain seq x y z
N ASP A 1 -6.02 -1.89 15.88
CA ASP A 1 -5.25 -2.52 14.81
C ASP A 1 -6.18 -2.81 13.63
N ILE A 2 -5.74 -2.49 12.41
CA ILE A 2 -6.51 -2.62 11.16
C ILE A 2 -6.90 -4.09 10.92
N LEU A 3 -5.96 -5.01 11.15
CA LEU A 3 -6.18 -6.43 10.90
C LEU A 3 -7.13 -7.03 11.94
N THR A 4 -6.98 -6.67 13.21
CA THR A 4 -7.93 -7.04 14.26
C THR A 4 -9.36 -6.57 13.94
N ALA A 5 -9.54 -5.38 13.36
CA ALA A 5 -10.86 -4.93 12.93
C ALA A 5 -11.41 -5.79 11.78
N ALA A 6 -10.56 -6.14 10.81
CA ALA A 6 -10.90 -7.05 9.71
C ALA A 6 -11.17 -8.50 10.15
N ASP A 7 -10.70 -8.90 11.33
CA ASP A 7 -11.01 -10.20 11.94
C ASP A 7 -12.39 -10.22 12.61
N ARG A 8 -12.79 -9.11 13.22
CA ARG A 8 -14.05 -9.03 13.98
C ARG A 8 -15.27 -8.88 13.09
N ASP A 9 -15.16 -8.04 12.07
CA ASP A 9 -16.27 -7.65 11.21
C ASP A 9 -16.00 -8.06 9.76
N LYS A 10 -17.05 -8.42 9.01
CA LYS A 10 -16.91 -8.81 7.60
C LYS A 10 -16.89 -7.57 6.72
N PHE A 11 -15.69 -7.15 6.29
CA PHE A 11 -15.52 -6.07 5.31
C PHE A 11 -15.40 -6.64 3.90
N GLU A 12 -15.93 -5.92 2.91
CA GLU A 12 -15.71 -6.24 1.49
C GLU A 12 -14.49 -5.51 0.92
N TYR A 13 -14.13 -4.36 1.52
CA TYR A 13 -13.06 -3.49 1.05
C TYR A 13 -12.22 -2.94 2.20
N ILE A 14 -10.92 -2.79 1.98
CA ILE A 14 -10.00 -2.01 2.81
C ILE A 14 -9.28 -1.01 1.93
N VAL A 15 -9.21 0.26 2.37
CA VAL A 15 -8.47 1.31 1.67
C VAL A 15 -7.45 1.92 2.64
N ALA A 16 -6.17 1.72 2.36
CA ALA A 16 -5.07 2.38 3.05
C ALA A 16 -4.58 3.58 2.21
N ASP A 17 -4.94 4.79 2.62
CA ASP A 17 -4.62 6.05 1.91
C ASP A 17 -3.12 6.38 1.90
N SER A 18 -2.36 5.87 2.86
CA SER A 18 -0.92 5.93 2.85
C SER A 18 -0.35 4.76 3.64
N VAL A 19 0.26 3.81 2.93
CA VAL A 19 0.94 2.69 3.60
C VAL A 19 2.14 3.16 4.41
N GLN A 20 2.75 4.30 4.05
CA GLN A 20 3.86 4.90 4.78
C GLN A 20 3.47 5.36 6.20
N THR A 21 2.19 5.63 6.47
CA THR A 21 1.72 6.06 7.79
C THR A 21 1.29 4.91 8.69
N ILE A 22 1.30 3.67 8.18
CA ILE A 22 0.95 2.47 8.95
C ILE A 22 2.26 1.84 9.44
N ALA A 23 2.27 1.41 10.69
CA ALA A 23 3.43 0.78 11.31
C ALA A 23 3.04 -0.56 11.95
N SER A 24 3.95 -1.52 11.89
CA SER A 24 3.87 -2.77 12.62
C SER A 24 4.84 -2.73 13.80
N GLU A 25 4.37 -3.13 14.97
CA GLU A 25 5.19 -3.32 16.17
C GLU A 25 6.11 -4.55 16.06
N GLU A 26 5.88 -5.43 15.08
CA GLU A 26 6.74 -6.61 14.81
C GLU A 26 8.12 -6.21 14.25
N LEU A 27 8.29 -4.97 13.81
CA LEU A 27 9.55 -4.42 13.33
C LEU A 27 10.01 -3.24 14.18
N SER A 28 11.29 -3.25 14.57
CA SER A 28 11.92 -2.15 15.32
C SER A 28 12.24 -0.90 14.48
N SER A 29 12.15 -1.01 13.16
CA SER A 29 12.39 0.12 12.24
C SER A 29 11.28 1.16 12.32
N ALA A 30 11.64 2.44 12.14
CA ALA A 30 10.69 3.54 12.18
C ALA A 30 9.60 3.44 11.08
N PRO A 31 8.38 3.94 11.33
CA PRO A 31 7.32 4.05 10.33
C PRO A 31 7.79 4.76 9.05
N GLY A 32 7.25 4.35 7.90
CA GLY A 32 7.62 4.92 6.60
C GLY A 32 8.96 4.44 6.03
N THR A 33 9.77 3.70 6.78
CA THR A 33 10.94 2.99 6.21
C THR A 33 10.50 1.90 5.23
N VAL A 34 11.36 1.58 4.25
CA VAL A 34 11.08 0.54 3.25
C VAL A 34 10.74 -0.81 3.89
N GLY A 35 11.42 -1.16 4.99
CA GLY A 35 11.15 -2.39 5.75
C GLY A 35 9.74 -2.41 6.36
N GLN A 36 9.35 -1.34 7.07
CA GLN A 36 7.98 -1.19 7.60
C GLN A 36 6.93 -1.29 6.49
N VAL A 37 7.12 -0.52 5.41
CA VAL A 37 6.15 -0.47 4.30
C VAL A 37 5.97 -1.83 3.63
N LYS A 38 7.07 -2.56 3.37
CA LYS A 38 7.01 -3.92 2.81
C LYS A 38 6.28 -4.89 3.74
N HIS A 39 6.63 -4.87 5.02
CA HIS A 39 6.06 -5.78 5.99
C HIS A 39 4.56 -5.52 6.20
N VAL A 40 4.15 -4.25 6.36
CA VAL A 40 2.74 -3.89 6.46
C VAL A 40 1.98 -4.29 5.20
N THR A 41 2.52 -3.99 4.02
CA THR A 41 1.90 -4.40 2.73
C THR A 41 1.70 -5.90 2.66
N TYR A 42 2.73 -6.68 3.02
CA TYR A 42 2.66 -8.14 3.04
C TYR A 42 1.54 -8.64 3.96
N ARG A 43 1.46 -8.12 5.19
CA ARG A 43 0.42 -8.51 6.16
C ARG A 43 -0.99 -8.13 5.70
N MET A 44 -1.13 -6.98 5.04
CA MET A 44 -2.40 -6.55 4.45
C MET A 44 -2.83 -7.45 3.28
N VAL A 45 -1.89 -7.82 2.40
CA VAL A 45 -2.16 -8.74 1.27
C VAL A 45 -2.52 -10.14 1.77
N GLU A 46 -1.81 -10.65 2.78
CA GLU A 46 -2.13 -11.94 3.39
C GLU A 46 -3.54 -11.94 3.98
N ALA A 47 -3.90 -10.93 4.77
CA ALA A 47 -5.24 -10.79 5.32
C ALA A 47 -6.31 -10.65 4.22
N ALA A 48 -6.02 -9.89 3.15
CA ALA A 48 -6.90 -9.73 2.00
C ALA A 48 -7.20 -11.08 1.34
N LYS A 49 -6.17 -11.89 1.08
CA LYS A 49 -6.29 -13.21 0.45
C LYS A 49 -7.02 -14.21 1.33
N GLN A 50 -6.69 -14.25 2.62
CA GLN A 50 -7.33 -15.17 3.57
C GLN A 50 -8.82 -14.88 3.75
N LYS A 51 -9.23 -13.61 3.65
CA LYS A 51 -10.60 -13.16 3.94
C LYS A 51 -11.44 -12.85 2.70
N GLY A 52 -10.83 -12.83 1.52
CA GLY A 52 -11.48 -12.42 0.28
C GLY A 52 -11.86 -10.93 0.27
N ILE A 53 -11.04 -10.07 0.88
CA ILE A 53 -11.28 -8.62 0.98
C ILE A 53 -10.52 -7.93 -0.14
N THR A 54 -11.18 -7.03 -0.86
CA THR A 54 -10.50 -6.19 -1.86
C THR A 54 -9.72 -5.09 -1.14
N THR A 55 -8.39 -5.09 -1.25
CA THR A 55 -7.54 -4.15 -0.52
C THR A 55 -6.82 -3.21 -1.48
N LEU A 56 -7.10 -1.90 -1.35
CA LEU A 56 -6.39 -0.84 -2.05
C LEU A 56 -5.35 -0.22 -1.13
N ILE A 57 -4.12 -0.11 -1.63
CA ILE A 57 -2.98 0.43 -0.89
C ILE A 57 -2.40 1.58 -1.70
N VAL A 58 -2.41 2.77 -1.11
CA VAL A 58 -1.84 3.97 -1.72
C VAL A 58 -0.44 4.16 -1.14
N GLY A 59 0.53 4.31 -2.05
CA GLY A 59 1.91 4.62 -1.73
C GLY A 59 2.37 5.84 -2.50
N GLN A 60 2.77 6.90 -1.79
CA GLN A 60 3.36 8.09 -2.42
C GLN A 60 4.77 7.80 -2.98
N VAL A 61 5.03 8.29 -4.19
CA VAL A 61 6.39 8.32 -4.76
C VAL A 61 7.09 9.58 -4.24
N THR A 62 8.24 9.42 -3.59
CA THR A 62 9.03 10.56 -3.11
C THR A 62 10.09 10.99 -4.13
N LYS A 63 10.55 12.24 -4.00
CA LYS A 63 11.38 12.95 -5.00
C LYS A 63 12.68 12.25 -5.37
N ASP A 64 13.25 11.45 -4.48
CA ASP A 64 14.53 10.77 -4.70
C ASP A 64 14.38 9.37 -5.32
N GLY A 65 13.15 8.89 -5.56
CA GLY A 65 12.91 7.53 -6.06
C GLY A 65 13.28 6.41 -5.07
N TYR A 66 13.79 6.75 -3.88
CA TYR A 66 14.30 5.83 -2.87
C TYR A 66 13.29 5.37 -1.82
N ILE A 67 12.14 6.05 -1.66
CA ILE A 67 11.16 5.65 -0.65
C ILE A 67 10.10 4.80 -1.32
N ALA A 68 10.19 3.49 -1.09
CA ALA A 68 9.09 2.53 -1.19
C ALA A 68 8.11 2.81 -2.34
N GLY A 69 8.65 3.13 -3.53
CA GLY A 69 7.83 3.34 -4.70
C GLY A 69 7.13 2.03 -5.08
N PRO A 70 6.15 2.08 -6.00
CA PRO A 70 5.39 0.89 -6.39
C PRO A 70 6.31 -0.29 -6.76
N LYS A 71 7.47 -0.05 -7.37
CA LYS A 71 8.53 -1.05 -7.62
C LYS A 71 8.93 -1.93 -6.44
N VAL A 72 8.98 -1.35 -5.24
CA VAL A 72 9.36 -2.06 -4.01
C VAL A 72 8.26 -3.03 -3.56
N LEU A 73 7.01 -2.75 -3.95
CA LEU A 73 5.81 -3.50 -3.59
C LEU A 73 5.21 -4.29 -4.76
N GLU A 74 5.69 -4.06 -5.99
CA GLU A 74 5.14 -4.60 -7.24
C GLU A 74 4.98 -6.13 -7.22
N HIS A 75 5.94 -6.82 -6.63
CA HIS A 75 5.93 -8.28 -6.50
C HIS A 75 5.05 -8.81 -5.35
N LEU A 76 4.57 -7.94 -4.47
CA LEU A 76 3.75 -8.30 -3.31
C LEU A 76 2.25 -8.19 -3.59
N VAL A 77 1.86 -7.44 -4.63
CA VAL A 77 0.46 -7.10 -4.91
C VAL A 77 0.00 -7.72 -6.22
N ASP A 78 -1.31 -7.94 -6.35
CA ASP A 78 -1.89 -8.57 -7.53
C ASP A 78 -2.06 -7.59 -8.71
N THR A 79 -2.07 -6.27 -8.45
CA THR A 79 -2.19 -5.24 -9.49
C THR A 79 -1.49 -3.96 -9.03
N VAL A 80 -0.81 -3.28 -9.96
CA VAL A 80 -0.15 -2.00 -9.72
C VAL A 80 -0.72 -0.94 -10.66
N LEU A 81 -1.15 0.17 -10.07
CA LEU A 81 -1.67 1.33 -10.79
C LEU A 81 -0.82 2.55 -10.48
N TYR A 82 -0.33 3.19 -11.53
CA TYR A 82 0.39 4.46 -11.46
C TYR A 82 -0.55 5.61 -11.77
N PHE A 83 -0.69 6.55 -10.83
CA PHE A 83 -1.43 7.78 -11.05
C PHE A 83 -0.45 8.91 -11.36
N GLU A 84 -0.36 9.28 -12.62
CA GLU A 84 0.61 10.24 -13.15
C GLU A 84 -0.10 11.45 -13.73
N GLY A 85 0.61 12.57 -13.87
CA GLY A 85 0.06 13.71 -14.57
C GLY A 85 1.10 14.76 -14.89
N ASP A 86 0.92 15.39 -16.04
CA ASP A 86 1.69 16.56 -16.44
C ASP A 86 1.02 17.81 -15.86
N TYR A 87 1.73 18.51 -14.97
CA TYR A 87 1.25 19.75 -14.35
C TYR A 87 0.89 20.83 -15.38
N SER A 88 1.48 20.80 -16.59
CA SER A 88 1.22 21.79 -17.64
C SER A 88 -0.10 21.58 -18.40
N ARG A 89 -0.59 20.33 -18.47
CA ARG A 89 -1.75 19.96 -19.28
C ARG A 89 -3.05 19.80 -18.47
N GLY A 90 -2.96 19.75 -17.14
CA GLY A 90 -4.10 19.53 -16.26
C GLY A 90 -4.73 18.13 -16.37
N ILE A 91 -4.09 17.21 -17.09
CA ILE A 91 -4.55 15.84 -17.29
C ILE A 91 -3.84 14.91 -16.30
N ARG A 92 -4.62 14.03 -15.67
CA ARG A 92 -4.13 12.90 -14.86
C ARG A 92 -4.44 11.60 -15.59
N ILE A 93 -3.49 10.68 -15.58
CA ILE A 93 -3.57 9.36 -16.22
C ILE A 93 -3.38 8.30 -15.14
N LEU A 94 -4.27 7.32 -15.11
CA LEU A 94 -4.11 6.10 -14.33
C LEU A 94 -3.64 4.99 -15.29
N ARG A 95 -2.48 4.39 -15.03
CA ARG A 95 -1.88 3.36 -15.87
C ARG A 95 -1.65 2.07 -15.08
N SER A 96 -2.08 0.93 -15.63
CA SER A 96 -1.69 -0.40 -15.13
C SER A 96 -0.34 -0.83 -15.71
N VAL A 97 0.43 -1.58 -14.94
CA VAL A 97 1.65 -2.27 -15.38
C VAL A 97 1.42 -3.77 -15.43
#